data_AF-A0A6N3HA02-F1
#
_entry.id   AF-A0A6N3HA02-F1
#
_cell.length_a   1.000
_cell.length_b   1.000
_cell.length_c   1.000
_cell.angle_alpha   90.00
_cell.angle_beta   90.00
_cell.angle_gamma   90.00
#
_symmetry.space_group_name_H-M   'P 1'
#
loop_
_entity.id
_entity.type
_entity.pdbx_description
1 polymer ?
#
loop_
_entity_poly.entity_id
_entity_poly.type
_entity_poly.pdbx_seq_one_letter_code
_entity_poly.pdbx_strand_id
1 'polypeptide(L)'
;MNIVLFQVERLPQQKNNFINFTLKSVQLLRDKKVIAELGDVRVDKLPFYYFCAVPTGFSKIEFTVKNKPPLRLVFRAGYLKSGDYIIATPAGEITLGFNALTGIWSDKQQTFAMSHQQLTEREYVLLRPARVYPRHAPPT
;
A
#
# COMPACT_ATOMS: atom_id res chain seq x y z
N MET A 1 -10.31 -11.37 -5.18
CA MET A 1 -9.97 -9.95 -4.94
C MET A 1 -8.47 -9.80 -5.03
N ASN A 2 -7.98 -8.74 -5.66
CA ASN A 2 -6.58 -8.38 -5.58
C ASN A 2 -6.41 -7.34 -4.48
N ILE A 3 -5.25 -7.30 -3.83
CA ILE A 3 -4.88 -6.19 -2.95
C ILE A 3 -3.99 -5.25 -3.75
N VAL A 4 -4.27 -3.97 -3.69
CA VAL A 4 -3.47 -2.93 -4.33
C VAL A 4 -2.89 -1.98 -3.29
N LEU A 5 -1.72 -1.47 -3.59
CA LEU A 5 -1.01 -0.45 -2.85
C LEU A 5 -1.06 0.85 -3.65
N PHE A 6 -1.43 1.94 -2.98
CA PHE A 6 -1.13 3.30 -3.39
C PHE A 6 -0.09 3.89 -2.43
N GLN A 7 0.99 4.43 -2.97
CA GLN A 7 2.13 4.90 -2.20
C GLN A 7 2.52 6.31 -2.62
N VAL A 8 2.86 7.13 -1.63
CA VAL A 8 3.42 8.47 -1.84
C VAL A 8 4.77 8.55 -1.13
N GLU A 9 5.79 8.96 -1.87
CA GLU A 9 7.16 9.11 -1.37
C GLU A 9 7.75 10.46 -1.79
N ARG A 10 8.80 10.91 -1.10
CA ARG A 10 9.63 12.02 -1.57
C ARG A 10 10.60 11.56 -2.66
N LEU A 11 11.04 12.51 -3.48
CA LEU A 11 12.26 12.33 -4.24
C LEU A 11 13.46 12.18 -3.28
N PRO A 12 14.43 11.31 -3.60
CA PRO A 12 15.51 10.93 -2.68
C PRO A 12 16.45 12.09 -2.28
N GLN A 13 16.37 13.23 -2.96
CA GLN A 13 17.28 14.36 -2.80
C GLN A 13 16.72 15.50 -1.92
N GLN A 14 15.51 15.39 -1.38
CA GLN A 14 14.87 16.47 -0.60
C GLN A 14 14.90 16.22 0.93
N LYS A 15 15.46 17.16 1.69
CA LYS A 15 15.51 17.15 3.18
C LYS A 15 14.12 17.20 3.82
N ASN A 16 13.98 16.55 4.97
CA ASN A 16 12.75 16.42 5.76
C ASN A 16 12.28 17.78 6.30
N ASN A 17 11.20 18.29 5.73
CA ASN A 17 10.33 19.27 6.38
C ASN A 17 9.03 18.55 6.73
N PHE A 18 8.34 18.97 7.80
CA PHE A 18 7.00 18.49 8.08
C PHE A 18 6.11 18.77 6.86
N ILE A 19 5.43 17.73 6.39
CA ILE A 19 4.54 17.84 5.24
C ILE A 19 3.16 17.36 5.67
N ASN A 20 2.21 18.28 5.68
CA ASN A 20 0.79 17.98 5.73
C ASN A 20 0.17 18.53 4.44
N PHE A 21 -0.35 17.66 3.58
CA PHE A 21 -1.19 18.07 2.45
C PHE A 21 -2.31 17.06 2.22
N THR A 22 -3.28 17.48 1.43
CA THR A 22 -4.40 16.63 1.00
C THR A 22 -4.31 16.40 -0.50
N LEU A 23 -4.33 15.13 -0.91
CA LEU A 23 -4.56 14.73 -2.28
C LEU A 23 -6.06 14.68 -2.51
N LYS A 24 -6.54 15.40 -3.52
CA LYS A 24 -7.97 15.53 -3.81
C LYS A 24 -8.42 14.46 -4.79
N SER A 25 -9.51 13.75 -4.45
CA SER A 25 -10.19 12.80 -5.33
C SER A 25 -9.24 11.76 -5.94
N VAL A 26 -8.48 11.06 -5.09
CA VAL A 26 -7.60 9.98 -5.52
C VAL A 26 -8.45 8.80 -5.99
N GLN A 27 -8.21 8.35 -7.23
CA GLN A 27 -8.85 7.18 -7.80
C GLN A 27 -7.79 6.21 -8.30
N LEU A 28 -8.06 4.91 -8.15
CA LEU A 28 -7.27 3.84 -8.75
C LEU A 28 -7.99 3.33 -9.99
N LEU A 29 -7.22 3.17 -11.06
CA LEU A 29 -7.73 2.76 -12.36
C LEU A 29 -7.07 1.46 -12.80
N ARG A 30 -7.84 0.69 -13.57
CA ARG A 30 -7.34 -0.45 -14.35
C ARG A 30 -8.04 -0.41 -15.70
N ASP A 31 -7.27 -0.47 -16.77
CA ASP A 31 -7.78 -0.33 -18.14
C ASP A 31 -8.64 0.93 -18.33
N LYS A 32 -8.18 2.06 -17.77
CA LYS A 32 -8.88 3.37 -17.74
C LYS A 32 -10.24 3.36 -17.02
N LYS A 33 -10.63 2.27 -16.36
CA LYS A 33 -11.83 2.18 -15.54
C LYS A 33 -11.47 2.36 -14.06
N VAL A 34 -12.28 3.10 -13.33
CA VAL A 34 -12.13 3.25 -11.88
C VAL A 34 -12.44 1.91 -11.21
N ILE A 35 -11.50 1.44 -10.38
CA ILE A 35 -11.63 0.21 -9.60
C ILE A 35 -11.66 0.45 -8.09
N ALA A 36 -11.23 1.63 -7.65
CA ALA A 36 -11.39 2.11 -6.28
C ALA A 36 -11.36 3.64 -6.23
N GLU A 37 -12.21 4.20 -5.38
CA GLU A 37 -12.21 5.63 -5.04
C GLU A 37 -11.70 5.80 -3.62
N LEU A 38 -10.51 6.39 -3.48
CA LEU A 38 -9.90 6.68 -2.18
C LEU A 38 -10.41 8.00 -1.61
N GLY A 39 -11.03 8.84 -2.44
CA GLY A 39 -11.52 10.16 -2.05
C GLY A 39 -10.37 11.12 -1.74
N ASP A 40 -10.59 11.97 -0.75
CA ASP A 40 -9.59 12.93 -0.29
C ASP A 40 -8.63 12.27 0.70
N VAL A 41 -7.36 12.11 0.29
CA VAL A 41 -6.34 11.44 1.09
C VAL A 41 -5.46 12.48 1.77
N ARG A 42 -5.52 12.51 3.11
CA ARG A 42 -4.62 13.33 3.92
C ARG A 42 -3.30 12.60 4.11
N VAL A 43 -2.21 13.26 3.74
CA VAL A 43 -0.84 12.75 3.86
C VAL A 43 -0.13 13.56 4.95
N ASP A 44 0.07 12.92 6.09
CA ASP A 44 0.72 13.53 7.27
C ASP A 44 2.18 13.06 7.47
N LYS A 45 2.53 11.91 6.88
CA LYS A 45 3.87 11.31 6.97
C LYS A 45 4.25 10.66 5.65
N LEU A 46 5.53 10.72 5.32
CA LEU A 46 6.10 10.05 4.15
C LEU A 46 7.18 9.04 4.61
N PRO A 47 7.30 7.87 3.97
CA PRO A 47 6.41 7.37 2.91
C PRO A 47 4.99 7.08 3.44
N PHE A 48 3.99 7.44 2.65
CA PHE A 48 2.59 7.14 2.91
C PHE A 48 2.19 5.90 2.13
N TYR A 49 1.42 5.03 2.77
CA TYR A 49 0.90 3.80 2.18
C TYR A 49 -0.60 3.75 2.38
N TYR A 50 -1.31 3.34 1.35
CA TYR A 50 -2.73 3.02 1.40
C TYR A 50 -2.97 1.70 0.71
N PHE A 51 -3.68 0.80 1.38
CA PHE A 51 -3.98 -0.54 0.89
C PHE A 51 -5.48 -0.70 0.74
N CYS A 52 -5.92 -1.28 -0.37
CA CYS A 52 -7.32 -1.66 -0.52
C CYS A 52 -7.49 -2.92 -1.36
N ALA A 53 -8.60 -3.61 -1.11
CA ALA A 53 -9.06 -4.70 -1.94
C ALA A 53 -9.80 -4.15 -3.17
N VAL A 54 -9.54 -4.73 -4.34
CA VAL A 54 -10.19 -4.38 -5.60
C VAL A 54 -10.67 -5.64 -6.33
N PRO A 55 -11.62 -5.51 -7.28
CA PRO A 55 -12.05 -6.63 -8.12
C PRO A 55 -10.87 -7.29 -8.82
N THR A 56 -10.91 -8.62 -8.99
CA THR A 56 -9.81 -9.37 -9.59
C THR A 56 -9.50 -8.90 -11.02
N GLY A 57 -8.22 -8.89 -11.40
CA GLY A 57 -7.74 -8.57 -12.75
C GLY A 57 -6.22 -8.45 -12.81
N PHE A 58 -5.67 -8.31 -14.02
CA PHE A 58 -4.23 -8.49 -14.26
C PHE A 58 -3.55 -7.29 -14.92
N SER A 59 -4.31 -6.36 -15.50
CA SER A 59 -3.76 -5.16 -16.13
C SER A 59 -3.11 -4.24 -15.09
N LYS A 60 -2.23 -3.35 -15.56
CA LYS A 60 -1.53 -2.38 -14.72
C LYS A 60 -2.51 -1.52 -13.90
N ILE A 61 -2.15 -1.26 -12.65
CA ILE A 61 -2.86 -0.30 -11.80
C ILE A 61 -2.30 1.10 -12.06
N GLU A 62 -3.20 2.02 -12.37
CA GLU A 62 -2.92 3.44 -12.57
C GLU A 62 -3.65 4.26 -11.51
N PHE A 63 -3.37 5.56 -11.44
CA PHE A 63 -4.02 6.45 -10.49
C PHE A 63 -4.25 7.84 -11.12
N THR A 64 -5.26 8.54 -10.62
CA THR A 64 -5.50 9.95 -10.92
C THR A 64 -5.68 10.73 -9.62
N VAL A 65 -5.20 11.97 -9.61
CA VAL A 65 -5.34 12.93 -8.51
C VAL A 65 -5.78 14.27 -9.12
N LYS A 66 -6.83 14.89 -8.58
CA LYS A 66 -7.38 16.13 -9.15
C LYS A 66 -6.49 17.35 -8.92
N ASN A 67 -5.82 17.45 -7.78
CA ASN A 67 -4.98 18.59 -7.46
C ASN A 67 -3.51 18.36 -7.80
N LYS A 68 -2.80 19.45 -8.10
CA LYS A 68 -1.34 19.41 -8.15
C LYS A 68 -0.80 19.36 -6.72
N PRO A 69 -0.01 18.34 -6.35
CA PRO A 69 0.61 18.29 -5.04
C PRO A 69 1.57 19.47 -4.86
N PRO A 70 1.72 20.01 -3.64
CA PRO A 70 2.53 21.21 -3.37
C PRO A 70 4.04 20.98 -3.52
N LEU A 71 4.47 19.72 -3.68
CA LEU A 71 5.86 19.29 -3.71
C LEU A 71 6.10 18.29 -4.84
N ARG A 72 7.36 18.13 -5.25
CA ARG A 72 7.78 17.08 -6.16
C ARG A 72 7.76 15.73 -5.44
N LEU A 73 6.63 15.05 -5.53
CA LEU A 73 6.38 13.73 -4.94
C LEU A 73 6.46 12.63 -5.99
N VAL A 74 6.77 11.42 -5.53
CA VAL A 74 6.69 10.20 -6.33
C VAL A 74 5.46 9.43 -5.89
N PHE A 75 4.59 9.13 -6.84
CA PHE A 75 3.39 8.33 -6.62
C PHE A 75 3.58 6.96 -7.26
N ARG A 76 3.07 5.92 -6.58
CA ARG A 76 3.05 4.57 -7.13
C ARG A 76 1.71 3.94 -6.84
N ALA A 77 1.18 3.20 -7.82
CA ALA A 77 0.06 2.30 -7.63
C ALA A 77 0.42 0.94 -8.22
N GLY A 78 0.00 -0.14 -7.58
CA GLY A 78 0.32 -1.49 -8.04
C GLY A 78 -0.30 -2.58 -7.19
N TYR A 79 -0.24 -3.81 -7.68
CA TYR A 79 -0.60 -4.98 -6.88
C TYR A 79 0.34 -5.14 -5.69
N LEU A 80 -0.22 -5.55 -4.55
CA LEU A 80 0.55 -5.89 -3.38
C LEU A 80 1.49 -7.06 -3.70
N LYS A 81 2.78 -6.90 -3.41
CA LYS A 81 3.81 -7.91 -3.70
C LYS A 81 3.97 -8.85 -2.52
N SER A 82 4.45 -10.07 -2.78
CA SER A 82 4.86 -10.96 -1.68
C SER A 82 5.94 -10.30 -0.82
N GLY A 83 5.90 -10.54 0.48
CA GLY A 83 6.87 -9.99 1.44
C GLY A 83 6.28 -9.76 2.81
N ASP A 84 7.11 -9.24 3.72
CA ASP A 84 6.71 -8.95 5.10
C ASP A 84 6.11 -7.55 5.22
N TYR A 85 5.00 -7.44 5.95
CA TYR A 85 4.29 -6.19 6.21
C TYR A 85 4.03 -6.01 7.70
N ILE A 86 4.11 -4.76 8.15
CA ILE A 86 3.67 -4.34 9.48
C ILE A 86 2.17 -4.12 9.44
N ILE A 87 1.47 -4.73 10.39
CA ILE A 87 0.03 -4.74 10.51
C ILE A 87 -0.34 -4.28 11.92
N ALA A 88 -1.20 -3.29 12.02
CA ALA A 88 -1.83 -2.92 13.29
C ALA A 88 -2.90 -3.94 13.65
N THR A 89 -2.88 -4.38 14.90
CA THR A 89 -3.93 -5.21 15.51
C THR A 89 -4.43 -4.55 16.79
N PRO A 90 -5.56 -4.97 17.35
CA PRO A 90 -6.01 -4.50 18.66
C PRO A 90 -4.98 -4.68 19.79
N ALA A 91 -4.07 -5.67 19.66
CA ALA A 91 -3.02 -5.95 20.64
C ALA A 91 -1.70 -5.20 20.38
N GLY A 92 -1.60 -4.46 19.26
CA GLY A 92 -0.38 -3.76 18.83
C GLY A 92 0.06 -4.11 17.41
N GLU A 93 1.22 -3.60 17.01
CA GLU A 93 1.79 -3.86 15.68
C GLU A 93 2.46 -5.25 15.62
N ILE A 94 2.11 -6.04 14.60
CA ILE A 94 2.74 -7.32 14.30
C ILE A 94 3.31 -7.32 12.88
N THR A 95 4.15 -8.32 12.56
CA THR A 95 4.65 -8.54 11.20
C THR A 95 4.06 -9.82 10.63
N LEU A 96 3.40 -9.76 9.48
CA LEU A 96 2.96 -10.93 8.72
C LEU A 96 3.57 -10.93 7.31
N GLY A 97 3.88 -12.11 6.82
CA GLY A 97 4.23 -12.36 5.42
C GLY A 97 2.98 -12.46 4.57
N PHE A 98 2.98 -11.80 3.41
CA PHE A 98 1.98 -11.95 2.36
C PHE A 98 2.55 -12.77 1.21
N ASN A 99 1.76 -13.71 0.70
CA ASN A 99 2.05 -14.41 -0.55
C ASN A 99 1.07 -13.93 -1.63
N ALA A 100 1.57 -13.20 -2.63
CA ALA A 100 0.75 -12.64 -3.71
C ALA A 100 0.20 -13.70 -4.68
N LEU A 101 0.81 -14.89 -4.74
CA LEU A 101 0.31 -15.99 -5.56
C LEU A 101 -0.93 -16.64 -4.94
N THR A 102 -0.92 -16.83 -3.62
CA THR A 102 -2.00 -17.51 -2.91
C THR A 102 -3.00 -16.54 -2.27
N GLY A 103 -2.62 -15.26 -2.09
CA GLY A 103 -3.41 -14.27 -1.37
C GLY A 103 -3.45 -14.49 0.15
N ILE A 104 -2.55 -15.31 0.69
CA ILE A 104 -2.53 -15.73 2.09
C ILE A 104 -1.54 -14.87 2.90
N TRP A 105 -1.95 -14.57 4.12
CA TRP A 105 -1.17 -13.96 5.18
C TRP A 105 -0.75 -15.03 6.19
N SER A 106 0.53 -15.05 6.57
CA SER A 106 1.04 -15.97 7.60
C SER A 106 2.11 -15.30 8.45
N ASP A 107 2.37 -15.86 9.63
CA ASP A 107 3.61 -15.55 10.34
C ASP A 107 4.83 -16.20 9.67
N LYS A 108 6.03 -15.88 10.19
CA LYS A 108 7.30 -16.41 9.68
C LYS A 108 7.42 -17.92 9.84
N GLN A 109 6.81 -18.48 10.88
CA GLN A 109 6.85 -19.91 11.16
C GLN A 109 5.72 -20.67 10.44
N GLN A 110 4.84 -19.97 9.72
CA GLN A 110 3.64 -20.52 9.06
C GLN A 110 2.76 -21.35 10.02
N THR A 111 2.77 -20.98 11.30
CA THR A 111 1.96 -21.63 12.34
C THR A 111 0.49 -21.25 12.19
N PHE A 112 0.20 -20.12 11.56
CA PHE A 112 -1.13 -19.75 11.12
C PHE A 112 -1.11 -19.13 9.74
N ALA A 113 -2.21 -19.34 9.02
CA ALA A 113 -2.47 -18.78 7.71
C ALA A 113 -3.89 -18.23 7.68
N MET A 114 -4.08 -17.07 7.04
CA MET A 114 -5.39 -16.46 6.86
C MET A 114 -5.52 -15.75 5.53
N SER A 115 -6.74 -15.67 5.01
CA SER A 115 -7.06 -14.85 3.85
C SER A 115 -7.08 -13.37 4.21
N HIS A 116 -7.04 -12.49 3.21
CA HIS A 116 -7.19 -11.05 3.45
C HIS A 116 -8.54 -10.67 4.06
N GLN A 117 -9.61 -11.40 3.72
CA GLN A 117 -10.94 -11.18 4.30
C GLN A 117 -10.91 -11.43 5.81
N GLN A 118 -10.30 -12.53 6.24
CA GLN A 118 -10.15 -12.87 7.67
C GLN A 118 -9.29 -11.85 8.41
N LEU A 119 -8.30 -11.26 7.74
CA LEU A 119 -7.51 -10.16 8.29
C LEU A 119 -8.41 -8.94 8.57
N THR A 120 -9.25 -8.54 7.62
CA THR A 120 -10.19 -7.43 7.81
C THR A 120 -11.24 -7.72 8.89
N GLU A 121 -11.78 -8.94 8.95
CA GLU A 121 -12.74 -9.37 9.98
C GLU A 121 -12.16 -9.31 11.40
N ARG A 122 -10.82 -9.44 11.54
CA ARG A 122 -10.11 -9.30 12.81
C ARG A 122 -9.72 -7.86 13.15
N GLU A 123 -10.19 -6.89 12.36
CA GLU A 123 -9.83 -5.47 12.48
C GLU A 123 -8.33 -5.21 12.32
N TYR A 124 -7.64 -6.06 11.55
CA TYR A 124 -6.22 -5.87 11.28
C TYR A 124 -6.05 -4.87 10.12
N VAL A 125 -5.11 -3.94 10.27
CA VAL A 125 -4.88 -2.88 9.29
C VAL A 125 -3.44 -2.91 8.79
N LEU A 126 -3.26 -3.02 7.47
CA LEU A 126 -1.93 -2.93 6.86
C LEU A 126 -1.38 -1.51 7.02
N LEU A 127 -0.20 -1.38 7.62
CA LEU A 127 0.44 -0.07 7.82
C LEU A 127 1.47 0.22 6.75
N ARG A 128 2.42 -0.70 6.53
CA ARG A 128 3.57 -0.51 5.63
C ARG A 128 4.32 -1.83 5.39
N PRO A 129 5.15 -1.93 4.33
CA PRO A 129 6.15 -2.98 4.23
C PRO A 129 7.09 -2.97 5.45
N ALA A 130 7.43 -4.16 5.98
CA ALA A 130 8.35 -4.30 7.11
C ALA A 130 9.78 -3.95 6.71
N ARG A 131 10.17 -4.31 5.48
CA ARG A 131 11.41 -3.86 4.84
C ARG A 131 11.07 -2.85 3.76
N VAL A 132 11.50 -1.60 3.95
CA VAL A 132 11.49 -0.60 2.88
C VAL A 132 12.64 -0.96 1.95
N TYR A 133 12.37 -1.68 0.86
CA TYR A 133 13.40 -1.98 -0.13
C TYR A 133 14.00 -0.66 -0.64
N PRO A 134 15.31 -0.41 -0.44
CA PRO A 134 15.98 0.65 -1.16
C PRO A 134 15.92 0.31 -2.65
N ARG A 135 15.81 1.33 -3.50
CA ARG A 135 15.69 1.22 -4.97
C ARG A 135 16.78 0.42 -5.70
N HIS A 136 17.77 -0.15 -5.01
CA HIS A 136 18.93 -0.82 -5.58
C HIS A 136 19.43 -2.00 -4.72
N ALA A 137 18.58 -2.99 -4.42
CA ALA A 137 19.09 -4.32 -4.09
C ALA A 137 19.15 -5.13 -5.40
N PRO A 138 20.34 -5.50 -5.90
CA PRO A 138 20.41 -6.48 -6.98
C PRO A 138 19.82 -7.82 -6.48
N PRO A 139 19.26 -8.65 -7.37
CA PRO A 139 18.91 -10.01 -6.99
C PRO A 139 20.21 -10.73 -6.57
N THR A 140 20.26 -11.21 -5.32
CA THR A 140 21.22 -12.23 -4.88
C THR A 140 20.86 -13.56 -5.49
#